data_AF-A0A841CUQ4-F1
#
_entry.id   AF-A0A841CUQ4-F1
#
_cell.length_a   1.000
_cell.length_b   1.000
_cell.length_c   1.000
_cell.angle_alpha   90.00
_cell.angle_beta   90.00
_cell.angle_gamma   90.00
#
_symmetry.space_group_name_H-M   'P 1'
#
loop_
_entity.id
_entity.type
_entity.pdbx_description
1 polymer ?
#
loop_
_entity_poly.entity_id
_entity_poly.type
_entity_poly.pdbx_seq_one_letter_code
_entity_poly.pdbx_strand_id
1 'polypeptide(L)'
;MRVDDTEVTITYGRIGEQGQVRSATFADHAKALKAAEKKIGEKVRKGYAPAVRGVRGRRAVSRREIVSTGSTAHQAPVLWRFERHRQSRAAAGGQGSEGRRALRRDRSGMEKHRPPGRA
;
A
#
# COMPACT_ATOMS: atom_id res chain seq x y z
N MET A 1 -6.78 10.59 -29.44
CA MET A 1 -7.95 10.55 -30.34
C MET A 1 -7.43 10.11 -31.68
N ARG A 2 -8.04 9.11 -32.30
CA ARG A 2 -7.74 8.65 -33.66
C ARG A 2 -9.07 8.41 -34.37
N VAL A 3 -9.12 8.68 -35.67
CA VAL A 3 -10.26 8.35 -36.53
C VAL A 3 -9.70 7.44 -37.62
N ASP A 4 -10.28 6.25 -37.74
CA ASP A 4 -9.97 5.28 -38.79
C ASP A 4 -11.27 5.03 -39.56
N ASP A 5 -11.42 5.72 -40.69
CA ASP A 5 -12.64 5.69 -41.50
C ASP A 5 -13.89 6.03 -40.65
N THR A 6 -14.79 5.06 -40.44
CA THR A 6 -16.01 5.22 -39.64
C THR A 6 -15.81 5.01 -38.14
N GLU A 7 -14.63 4.57 -37.69
CA GLU A 7 -14.33 4.30 -36.29
C GLU A 7 -13.58 5.46 -35.64
N VAL A 8 -14.03 5.85 -34.44
CA VAL A 8 -13.35 6.83 -33.60
C VAL A 8 -12.83 6.13 -32.35
N THR A 9 -11.51 6.19 -32.15
CA THR A 9 -10.82 5.62 -30.99
C THR A 9 -10.34 6.72 -30.03
N ILE A 10 -10.76 6.60 -28.77
CA ILE A 10 -10.39 7.49 -27.68
C ILE A 10 -9.53 6.72 -26.68
N THR A 11 -8.27 7.12 -26.53
CA THR A 11 -7.38 6.62 -25.47
C THR A 11 -7.30 7.66 -24.34
N TYR A 12 -7.51 7.22 -23.09
CA TYR A 12 -7.43 8.08 -21.90
C TYR A 12 -6.75 7.35 -20.76
N GLY A 13 -6.04 8.06 -19.90
CA GLY A 13 -5.33 7.45 -18.79
C GLY A 13 -4.41 8.43 -18.07
N ARG A 14 -3.66 7.91 -17.09
CA ARG A 14 -2.59 8.69 -16.45
C ARG A 14 -1.38 8.76 -17.38
N ILE A 15 -0.66 9.88 -17.33
CA ILE A 15 0.57 10.08 -18.13
C ILE A 15 1.60 9.00 -17.75
N GLY A 16 2.14 8.31 -18.75
CA GLY A 16 3.12 7.25 -18.59
C GLY A 16 2.56 5.83 -18.37
N GLU A 17 1.23 5.67 -18.41
CA GLU A 17 0.56 4.37 -18.38
C GLU A 17 -0.11 4.08 -19.73
N GLN A 18 -0.43 2.81 -20.02
CA GLN A 18 -1.13 2.44 -21.26
C GLN A 18 -2.55 3.02 -21.35
N GLY A 19 -3.18 3.30 -20.20
CA GLY A 19 -4.52 3.87 -20.13
C GLY A 19 -5.61 2.89 -20.55
N GLN A 20 -6.76 3.44 -20.92
CA GLN A 20 -7.93 2.72 -21.42
C GLN A 20 -8.28 3.23 -22.81
N VAL A 21 -8.86 2.35 -23.62
CA VAL A 21 -9.30 2.63 -24.97
C VAL A 21 -10.82 2.48 -25.06
N ARG A 22 -11.48 3.43 -25.70
CA ARG A 22 -12.89 3.33 -26.09
C ARG A 22 -13.01 3.60 -27.58
N SER A 23 -13.61 2.67 -28.30
CA SER A 23 -13.99 2.81 -29.70
C SER A 23 -15.48 3.11 -29.83
N ALA A 24 -15.84 3.86 -30.86
CA ALA A 24 -17.20 4.09 -31.28
C ALA A 24 -17.26 4.13 -32.80
N THR A 25 -18.17 3.37 -33.38
CA THR A 25 -18.38 3.31 -34.84
C THR A 25 -19.53 4.22 -35.24
N PHE A 26 -19.38 4.90 -36.37
CA PHE A 26 -20.38 5.80 -36.94
C PHE A 26 -20.78 5.33 -38.34
N ALA A 27 -21.91 5.82 -38.84
CA ALA A 27 -22.41 5.42 -40.16
C ALA A 27 -21.64 6.01 -41.35
N ASP A 28 -20.85 7.06 -41.13
CA ASP A 28 -20.14 7.80 -42.18
C ASP A 28 -18.87 8.43 -41.60
N HIS A 29 -17.78 8.44 -42.38
CA HIS A 29 -16.52 9.10 -42.04
C HIS A 29 -16.73 10.60 -41.67
N ALA A 30 -17.59 11.33 -42.39
CA ALA A 30 -17.88 12.72 -42.08
C ALA A 30 -18.55 12.89 -40.69
N LYS A 31 -19.35 11.91 -40.27
CA LYS A 31 -19.95 11.88 -38.93
C LYS A 31 -18.91 11.54 -37.86
N ALA A 32 -18.00 10.61 -38.15
CA ALA A 32 -16.88 10.25 -37.28
C ALA A 32 -15.97 11.47 -37.02
N LEU A 33 -15.64 12.24 -38.06
CA LEU A 33 -14.85 13.47 -37.94
C LEU A 33 -15.54 14.52 -37.07
N LYS A 34 -16.82 14.83 -37.33
CA LYS A 34 -17.59 15.79 -36.51
C LYS A 34 -17.69 15.35 -35.05
N ALA A 35 -17.89 14.06 -34.80
CA ALA A 35 -17.90 13.52 -33.43
C ALA A 35 -16.53 13.68 -32.75
N ALA A 36 -15.44 13.45 -33.49
CA ALA A 36 -14.09 13.61 -33.00
C ALA A 36 -13.77 15.08 -32.67
N GLU A 37 -14.09 16.00 -33.57
CA GLU A 37 -13.92 17.44 -33.40
C GLU A 37 -14.72 17.96 -32.19
N LYS A 38 -15.97 17.52 -32.03
CA LYS A 38 -16.79 17.87 -30.87
C LYS A 38 -16.09 17.46 -29.57
N LYS A 39 -15.55 16.24 -29.52
CA LYS A 39 -14.83 15.73 -28.34
C LYS A 39 -13.52 16.48 -28.11
N ILE A 40 -12.79 16.84 -29.15
CA ILE A 40 -11.57 17.66 -29.03
C ILE A 40 -11.93 19.05 -28.48
N GLY A 41 -12.94 19.71 -29.05
CA GLY A 41 -13.40 21.02 -28.60
C GLY A 41 -13.89 21.03 -27.15
N GLU A 42 -14.62 19.99 -26.71
CA GLU A 42 -14.98 19.80 -25.29
C GLU A 42 -13.75 19.72 -24.38
N LYS A 43 -12.67 19.08 -24.82
CA LYS A 43 -11.43 18.97 -24.04
C LYS A 43 -10.65 20.28 -24.04
N VAL A 44 -10.50 20.95 -25.18
CA VAL A 44 -9.82 22.25 -25.25
C VAL A 44 -10.54 23.29 -24.37
N ARG A 45 -11.88 23.34 -24.42
CA ARG A 45 -12.68 24.25 -23.56
C ARG A 45 -12.50 24.00 -22.07
N LYS A 46 -12.26 22.75 -21.67
CA LYS A 46 -11.96 22.39 -20.27
C LYS A 46 -10.51 22.71 -19.86
N GLY A 47 -9.75 23.42 -20.71
CA GLY A 47 -8.36 23.82 -20.44
C GLY A 47 -7.33 22.72 -20.66
N TYR A 48 -7.70 21.61 -21.33
CA TYR A 48 -6.71 20.60 -21.69
C TYR A 48 -5.82 21.14 -22.82
N ALA A 49 -4.52 21.22 -22.56
CA ALA A 49 -3.55 21.61 -23.58
C ALA A 49 -3.37 20.48 -24.60
N PRO A 50 -3.18 20.79 -25.91
CA PRO A 50 -2.79 19.81 -26.90
C PRO A 50 -1.47 19.15 -26.49
N ALA A 51 -1.51 17.84 -26.21
CA ALA A 51 -0.34 17.08 -25.80
C ALA A 51 0.05 16.11 -26.93
N VAL A 52 1.31 16.18 -27.36
CA VAL A 52 1.88 15.21 -28.30
C VAL A 52 2.22 13.94 -27.53
N ARG A 53 1.78 12.78 -28.04
CA ARG A 53 2.10 11.47 -27.45
C ARG A 53 3.62 11.29 -27.40
N GLY A 54 4.15 10.88 -26.26
CA GLY A 54 5.59 10.62 -26.05
C GLY A 54 6.39 11.80 -25.48
N VAL A 55 5.90 13.05 -25.58
CA VAL A 55 6.66 14.22 -25.08
C VAL A 55 6.61 14.32 -23.56
N ARG A 56 5.50 13.94 -22.93
CA ARG A 56 5.35 13.94 -21.47
C ARG A 56 5.46 12.52 -20.92
N GLY A 57 6.59 12.23 -20.29
CA GLY A 57 6.80 11.00 -19.50
C GLY A 57 6.27 11.13 -18.07
N ARG A 58 6.20 10.00 -17.37
CA ARG A 58 5.94 9.97 -15.92
C ARG A 58 7.07 10.70 -15.20
N ARG A 59 6.72 11.62 -14.30
CA ARG A 59 7.72 12.25 -13.43
C ARG A 59 8.26 11.21 -12.45
N ALA A 60 9.58 11.19 -12.28
CA ALA A 60 10.22 10.39 -11.25
C ALA A 60 9.69 10.84 -9.87
N VAL A 61 9.19 9.88 -9.09
CA VAL A 61 8.77 10.14 -7.71
C VAL A 61 10.01 10.00 -6.84
N SER A 62 10.62 11.12 -6.42
CA SER A 62 11.66 11.08 -5.40
C SER A 62 11.01 10.80 -4.05
N ARG A 63 11.34 9.67 -3.42
CA ARG A 63 10.99 9.46 -2.02
C ARG A 63 12.02 10.17 -1.15
N ARG A 64 11.55 10.85 -0.10
CA ARG A 64 12.44 11.30 0.97
C ARG A 64 12.85 10.06 1.77
N GLU A 65 14.15 9.85 1.91
CA GLU A 65 14.67 8.80 2.78
C GLU A 65 14.34 9.16 4.24
N ILE A 66 13.59 8.28 4.91
CA ILE A 66 13.27 8.43 6.32
C ILE A 66 14.35 7.67 7.07
N VAL A 67 15.38 8.39 7.50
CA VAL A 67 16.45 7.81 8.34
C VAL A 67 16.00 7.91 9.79
N SER A 68 15.81 6.77 10.44
CA SER A 68 15.60 6.72 11.89
C SER A 68 16.93 6.79 12.61
N THR A 69 17.18 7.85 13.37
CA THR A 69 18.33 7.92 14.28
C THR A 69 17.98 7.25 15.60
N GLY A 70 18.89 6.42 16.13
CA GLY A 70 18.70 5.79 17.44
C GLY A 70 18.60 6.83 18.56
N SER A 71 17.69 6.63 19.50
CA SER A 71 17.57 7.48 20.68
C SER A 71 18.74 7.23 21.63
N THR A 72 19.45 8.29 22.00
CA THR A 72 20.42 8.30 23.11
C THR A 72 19.78 8.68 24.45
N ALA A 73 18.47 8.88 24.49
CA ALA A 73 17.78 9.29 25.71
C ALA A 73 17.63 8.11 26.68
N HIS A 74 18.03 8.32 27.93
CA HIS A 74 17.78 7.39 29.02
C HIS A 74 16.35 7.54 29.54
N GLN A 75 15.70 6.42 29.89
CA GLN A 75 14.35 6.48 30.46
C GLN A 75 14.36 7.21 31.80
N ALA A 76 13.47 8.19 31.94
CA ALA A 76 13.28 8.89 33.18
C ALA A 76 12.73 7.93 34.26
N PRO A 77 13.13 8.11 35.53
CA PRO A 77 12.62 7.30 36.62
C PRO A 77 11.11 7.50 36.76
N VAL A 78 10.38 6.39 36.93
CA VAL A 78 8.95 6.42 37.19
C VAL A 78 8.73 6.76 38.66
N LEU A 79 8.29 7.98 38.92
CA LEU A 79 8.15 8.51 40.28
C LEU A 79 7.00 7.89 41.07
N TRP A 80 5.92 7.48 40.41
CA TRP A 80 4.77 6.86 41.07
C TRP A 80 4.21 5.71 40.25
N ARG A 81 3.92 4.60 40.93
CA ARG A 81 3.23 3.45 40.37
C ARG A 81 1.91 3.27 41.11
N PHE A 82 0.85 2.98 40.35
CA PHE A 82 -0.47 2.76 40.92
C PHE A 82 -0.59 1.30 41.38
N GLU A 83 -0.69 1.07 42.69
CA GLU A 83 -1.00 -0.26 43.24
C GLU A 83 -2.45 -0.63 42.88
N ARG A 84 -2.62 -1.61 42.00
CA ARG A 84 -3.94 -2.22 41.78
C ARG A 84 -4.22 -3.19 42.93
N HIS A 85 -5.24 -2.90 43.73
CA HIS A 85 -5.71 -3.81 44.78
C HIS A 85 -6.16 -5.15 44.18
N ARG A 86 -5.45 -6.23 44.55
CA ARG A 86 -5.84 -7.61 44.27
C ARG A 86 -6.96 -7.99 45.23
N GLN A 87 -8.16 -8.20 44.72
CA GLN A 87 -9.28 -8.71 45.51
C GLN A 87 -8.96 -10.13 45.97
N SER A 88 -8.70 -10.31 47.25
CA SER A 88 -8.42 -11.62 47.86
C SER A 88 -9.69 -12.46 47.85
N ARG A 89 -9.74 -13.47 46.99
CA ARG A 89 -10.73 -14.55 47.10
C ARG A 89 -10.33 -15.39 48.31
N ALA A 90 -11.17 -15.39 49.35
CA ALA A 90 -11.00 -16.22 50.54
C ALA A 90 -10.92 -17.69 50.10
N ALA A 91 -9.78 -18.34 50.37
CA ALA A 91 -9.62 -19.77 50.28
C ALA A 91 -9.24 -20.28 51.67
N ALA A 92 -10.04 -21.22 52.15
CA ALA A 92 -9.92 -21.92 53.40
C ALA A 92 -8.52 -22.48 53.63
N GLY A 93 -8.11 -22.51 54.90
CA GLY A 93 -6.80 -22.94 55.34
C GLY A 93 -6.52 -24.43 55.14
N GLY A 94 -5.24 -24.79 55.32
CA GLY A 94 -4.79 -26.17 55.34
C GLY A 94 -3.27 -26.24 55.21
N GLN A 95 -2.62 -26.45 56.35
CA GLN A 95 -1.17 -26.58 56.55
C GLN A 95 -0.60 -27.79 55.78
N GLY A 96 0.67 -27.73 55.40
CA GLY A 96 1.37 -28.90 54.84
C GLY A 96 2.78 -28.59 54.39
N SER A 97 3.73 -28.97 55.23
CA SER A 97 5.18 -28.80 55.14
C SER A 97 5.87 -29.65 54.05
N GLU A 98 7.05 -29.14 53.66
CA GLU A 98 8.25 -29.92 53.30
C GLU A 98 8.35 -30.58 51.92
N GLY A 99 9.51 -30.38 51.27
CA GLY A 99 9.85 -31.10 50.03
C GLY A 99 10.85 -30.39 49.14
N ARG A 100 12.12 -30.35 49.56
CA ARG A 100 13.25 -30.08 48.65
C ARG A 100 13.26 -31.13 47.53
N ARG A 101 13.26 -30.70 46.27
CA ARG A 101 13.98 -31.42 45.20
C ARG A 101 14.29 -30.51 44.02
N ALA A 102 15.56 -30.15 43.92
CA ALA A 102 16.16 -29.66 42.71
C ALA A 102 16.04 -30.73 41.62
N LEU A 103 15.50 -30.36 40.46
CA LEU A 103 15.73 -31.07 39.20
C LEU A 103 15.93 -30.04 38.11
N ARG A 104 17.19 -29.95 37.70
CA ARG A 104 17.67 -29.29 36.48
C ARG A 104 16.78 -29.73 35.33
N ARG A 105 16.24 -28.80 34.54
CA ARG A 105 15.86 -29.09 33.16
C ARG A 105 16.82 -28.40 32.23
N ASP A 106 17.40 -29.29 31.45
CA ASP A 106 18.39 -29.12 30.42
C ASP A 106 17.91 -28.16 29.34
N ARG A 107 18.85 -27.36 28.84
CA ARG A 107 18.67 -26.42 27.75
C ARG A 107 19.31 -27.08 26.52
N SER A 108 18.52 -27.85 25.80
CA SER A 108 18.83 -28.37 24.46
C SER A 108 17.53 -28.22 23.66
N GLY A 109 17.47 -27.42 22.59
CA GLY A 109 18.27 -27.54 21.38
C GLY A 109 17.34 -28.13 20.32
N MET A 110 16.99 -27.34 19.28
CA MET A 110 16.42 -27.72 17.97
C MET A 110 15.82 -26.45 17.36
N GLU A 111 16.62 -25.65 16.65
CA GLU A 111 17.03 -25.82 15.26
C GLU A 111 15.87 -25.60 14.26
N LYS A 112 16.05 -24.55 13.48
CA LYS A 112 15.08 -23.99 12.53
C LYS A 112 15.08 -24.84 11.27
N HIS A 113 14.00 -25.57 11.01
CA HIS A 113 13.75 -26.11 9.68
C HIS A 113 13.12 -25.04 8.79
N ARG A 114 13.90 -24.56 7.82
CA ARG A 114 13.47 -23.78 6.65
C ARG A 114 13.19 -24.77 5.51
N PRO A 115 12.02 -24.76 4.86
CA PRO A 115 11.79 -25.61 3.70
C PRO A 115 12.46 -25.02 2.43
N PRO A 116 13.08 -25.85 1.57
CA PRO A 116 13.61 -25.40 0.29
C PRO A 116 12.58 -25.40 -0.84
N GLY A 117 12.69 -24.38 -1.70
CA GLY A 117 12.60 -24.49 -3.17
C GLY A 117 11.29 -24.94 -3.81
N ARG A 118 10.59 -23.99 -4.45
CA ARG A 118 9.68 -24.26 -5.57
C ARG A 118 10.41 -23.90 -6.86
N ALA A 119 10.57 -24.89 -7.75
CA ALA A 119 10.81 -24.68 -9.18
C ALA A 119 9.47 -24.51 -9.89
#